data_AF-A0A661JSS2-F1
#
_entry.id   AF-A0A661JSS2-F1
#
_cell.length_a   1.000
_cell.length_b   1.000
_cell.length_c   1.000
_cell.angle_alpha   90.00
_cell.angle_beta   90.00
_cell.angle_gamma   90.00
#
_symmetry.space_group_name_H-M   'P 1'
#
loop_
_entity.id
_entity.type
_entity.pdbx_description
1 polymer ?
#
loop_
_entity_poly.entity_id
_entity_poly.type
_entity_poly.pdbx_seq_one_letter_code
_entity_poly.pdbx_strand_id
1 'polypeptide(L)'
;MKCVACHKGGEMHGTGKTYDYRYKVENLPKCEDCHKEVLGAKSKVKAHKIHKDKVSCHVCHSVAYKNCYNCHVGKDAQGLPYFKTEKSELGFKIGLNPLRDSRHPYRFVTLRHVPVNPSIFDYYVKDAMANFDRLPTWKFATPHNIQRVTPQNKKCSSCHGRKELFLLEDDVPPEERAANRAVIVPELPKMRKK
;
A
#
# COMPACT_ATOMS: atom_id res chain seq x y z
N MET A 1 -20.33 -2.32 -4.50
CA MET A 1 -19.80 -3.01 -5.70
C MET A 1 -19.42 -4.42 -5.29
N LYS A 2 -19.77 -5.45 -6.08
CA LYS A 2 -19.38 -6.86 -5.80
C LYS A 2 -18.01 -7.16 -6.41
N CYS A 3 -17.33 -8.21 -5.94
CA CYS A 3 -15.99 -8.60 -6.41
C CYS A 3 -15.94 -8.74 -7.93
N VAL A 4 -16.93 -9.44 -8.51
CA VAL A 4 -17.05 -9.74 -9.95
C VAL A 4 -17.30 -8.51 -10.85
N ALA A 5 -17.50 -7.32 -10.27
CA ALA A 5 -17.57 -6.09 -11.05
C ALA A 5 -16.20 -5.66 -11.60
N CYS A 6 -15.11 -6.12 -10.97
CA CYS A 6 -13.74 -5.88 -11.42
C CYS A 6 -13.04 -7.19 -11.76
N HIS A 7 -13.30 -8.23 -10.98
CA HIS A 7 -12.61 -9.52 -11.05
C HIS A 7 -13.29 -10.49 -12.03
N LYS A 8 -12.50 -11.25 -12.79
CA LYS A 8 -12.95 -12.27 -13.76
C LYS A 8 -12.37 -13.63 -13.36
N GLY A 9 -13.07 -14.72 -13.70
CA GLY A 9 -12.66 -16.07 -13.31
C GLY A 9 -11.22 -16.42 -13.66
N GLY A 10 -10.72 -16.00 -14.83
CA GLY A 10 -9.35 -16.31 -15.26
C GLY A 10 -8.24 -15.62 -14.47
N GLU A 11 -8.48 -14.47 -13.81
CA GLU A 11 -7.47 -13.89 -12.91
C GLU A 11 -7.53 -14.47 -11.50
N MET A 12 -8.72 -14.86 -11.02
CA MET A 12 -8.88 -15.48 -9.70
C MET A 12 -8.39 -16.93 -9.65
N HIS A 13 -8.66 -17.71 -10.70
CA HIS A 13 -8.33 -19.14 -10.76
C HIS A 13 -7.03 -19.44 -11.51
N GLY A 14 -6.40 -18.39 -12.08
CA GLY A 14 -5.18 -18.51 -12.88
C GLY A 14 -5.43 -18.91 -14.33
N THR A 15 -4.43 -18.63 -15.17
CA THR A 15 -4.46 -18.90 -16.61
C THR A 15 -3.49 -20.00 -17.02
N GLY A 16 -3.05 -20.84 -16.06
CA GLY A 16 -1.98 -21.83 -16.25
C GLY A 16 -0.56 -21.24 -16.31
N LYS A 17 -0.41 -19.91 -16.21
CA LYS A 17 0.88 -19.22 -16.13
C LYS A 17 1.24 -18.91 -14.68
N THR A 18 2.44 -19.29 -14.27
CA THR A 18 2.99 -18.97 -12.95
C THR A 18 3.60 -17.58 -12.97
N TYR A 19 3.39 -16.84 -11.87
CA TYR A 19 3.94 -15.51 -11.66
C TYR A 19 4.63 -15.45 -10.31
N ASP A 20 5.72 -14.69 -10.21
CA ASP A 20 6.49 -14.53 -8.96
C ASP A 20 5.64 -13.96 -7.81
N TYR A 21 4.73 -13.04 -8.13
CA TYR A 21 3.83 -12.40 -7.17
C TYR A 21 2.59 -11.83 -7.86
N ARG A 22 1.53 -11.58 -7.08
CA ARG A 22 0.21 -11.17 -7.60
C ARG A 22 0.22 -9.96 -8.54
N TYR A 23 1.14 -9.02 -8.37
CA TYR A 23 1.22 -7.81 -9.20
C TYR A 23 1.94 -8.05 -10.54
N LYS A 24 2.50 -9.25 -10.78
CA LYS A 24 3.00 -9.67 -12.11
C LYS A 24 1.92 -10.28 -12.99
N VAL A 25 0.77 -10.64 -12.43
CA VAL A 25 -0.37 -11.17 -13.18
C VAL A 25 -0.78 -10.18 -14.29
N GLU A 26 -0.86 -10.66 -15.52
CA GLU A 26 -1.03 -9.80 -16.71
C GLU A 26 -2.48 -9.34 -16.90
N ASN A 27 -3.44 -10.17 -16.50
CA ASN A 27 -4.88 -9.95 -16.62
C ASN A 27 -5.53 -9.38 -15.36
N LEU A 28 -4.75 -8.70 -14.50
CA LEU A 28 -5.29 -7.96 -13.35
C LEU A 28 -6.29 -6.89 -13.79
N PRO A 29 -7.35 -6.63 -13.01
CA PRO A 29 -8.28 -5.56 -13.32
C PRO A 29 -7.60 -4.20 -13.26
N LYS A 30 -7.86 -3.36 -14.27
CA LYS A 30 -7.39 -1.97 -14.31
C LYS A 30 -8.58 -1.04 -14.22
N CYS A 31 -8.43 0.05 -13.47
CA CYS A 31 -9.46 1.10 -13.40
C CYS A 31 -9.81 1.62 -14.80
N GLU A 32 -8.79 1.68 -15.67
CA GLU A 32 -8.85 2.17 -17.05
C GLU A 32 -9.67 1.29 -17.99
N ASP A 33 -9.86 0.00 -17.66
CA ASP A 33 -10.67 -0.90 -18.48
C ASP A 33 -12.13 -0.44 -18.55
N CYS A 34 -12.63 0.17 -17.47
CA CYS A 34 -13.95 0.78 -17.37
C CYS A 34 -13.94 2.31 -17.49
N HIS A 35 -12.85 2.97 -17.07
CA HIS A 35 -12.74 4.43 -17.01
C HIS A 35 -11.83 5.02 -18.09
N LYS A 36 -12.02 4.66 -19.35
CA LYS A 36 -11.12 5.01 -20.47
C LYS A 36 -10.93 6.52 -20.68
N GLU A 37 -11.94 7.32 -20.36
CA GLU A 37 -11.93 8.77 -20.60
C GLU A 37 -11.29 9.58 -19.47
N VAL A 38 -10.96 8.94 -18.33
CA VAL A 38 -10.54 9.70 -17.14
C VAL A 38 -9.07 10.07 -17.14
N LEU A 39 -8.27 9.56 -18.08
CA LEU A 39 -6.83 9.81 -18.20
C LEU A 39 -6.45 10.49 -19.51
N GLY A 40 -5.24 11.07 -19.52
CA GLY A 40 -4.68 11.75 -20.69
C GLY A 40 -5.33 13.10 -20.99
N ALA A 41 -5.07 13.64 -22.18
CA ALA A 41 -5.50 14.97 -22.60
C ALA A 41 -7.04 15.13 -22.58
N LYS A 42 -7.77 14.04 -22.85
CA LYS A 42 -9.23 13.97 -22.93
C LYS A 42 -9.94 14.02 -21.58
N SER A 43 -9.23 13.80 -20.46
CA SER A 43 -9.84 13.84 -19.14
C SER A 43 -10.49 15.20 -18.87
N LYS A 44 -11.73 15.22 -18.38
CA LYS A 44 -12.37 16.49 -17.95
C LYS A 44 -11.92 16.91 -16.54
N VAL A 45 -11.25 16.01 -15.80
CA VAL A 45 -10.79 16.24 -14.42
C VAL A 45 -9.34 16.70 -14.44
N LYS A 46 -9.10 17.98 -14.13
CA LYS A 46 -7.75 18.59 -14.09
C LYS A 46 -6.76 17.77 -13.24
N ALA A 47 -7.21 17.26 -12.09
CA ALA A 47 -6.37 16.46 -11.19
C ALA A 47 -5.84 15.18 -11.85
N HIS A 48 -6.62 14.48 -12.68
CA HIS A 48 -6.17 13.29 -13.39
C HIS A 48 -5.06 13.59 -14.39
N LYS A 49 -5.09 14.75 -15.06
CA LYS A 49 -4.02 15.16 -15.99
C LYS A 49 -2.71 15.44 -15.26
N ILE A 50 -2.79 16.16 -14.13
CA ILE A 50 -1.61 16.59 -13.37
C ILE A 50 -0.88 15.40 -12.72
N HIS A 51 -1.66 14.44 -12.22
CA HIS A 51 -1.16 13.31 -11.44
C HIS A 51 -0.95 12.02 -12.26
N LYS A 52 -1.27 12.05 -13.56
CA LYS A 52 -1.00 10.95 -14.49
C LYS A 52 0.44 10.46 -14.32
N ASP A 53 0.61 9.13 -14.25
CA ASP A 53 1.89 8.43 -14.11
C ASP A 53 2.71 8.80 -12.86
N LYS A 54 2.14 9.59 -11.93
CA LYS A 54 2.81 10.02 -10.69
C LYS A 54 2.14 9.41 -9.46
N VAL A 55 0.82 9.31 -9.47
CA VAL A 55 0.01 8.90 -8.32
C VAL A 55 -0.95 7.81 -8.76
N SER A 56 -0.96 6.67 -8.06
CA SER A 56 -1.90 5.59 -8.35
C SER A 56 -3.35 5.98 -8.05
N CYS A 57 -4.32 5.39 -8.76
CA CYS A 57 -5.75 5.66 -8.55
C CYS A 57 -6.19 5.45 -7.09
N HIS A 58 -5.65 4.43 -6.42
CA HIS A 58 -5.96 4.12 -5.02
C HIS A 58 -5.62 5.27 -4.07
N VAL A 59 -4.59 6.08 -4.35
CA VAL A 59 -4.22 7.22 -3.49
C VAL A 59 -5.34 8.28 -3.42
N CYS A 60 -6.11 8.46 -4.49
CA CYS A 60 -7.25 9.38 -4.49
C CYS A 60 -8.57 8.69 -4.22
N HIS A 61 -8.70 7.40 -4.51
CA HIS A 61 -9.98 6.69 -4.50
C HIS A 61 -10.15 5.67 -3.39
N SER A 62 -9.13 5.40 -2.59
CA SER A 62 -9.27 4.61 -1.36
C SER A 62 -9.55 5.52 -0.16
N VAL A 63 -10.23 4.97 0.84
CA VAL A 63 -10.35 5.56 2.18
C VAL A 63 -9.50 4.79 3.17
N ALA A 64 -9.55 5.10 4.47
CA ALA A 64 -8.86 4.33 5.50
C ALA A 64 -9.20 2.84 5.41
N TYR A 65 -8.20 1.99 5.57
CA TYR A 65 -8.32 0.54 5.52
C TYR A 65 -7.51 -0.10 6.63
N LYS A 66 -7.75 -1.39 6.87
CA LYS A 66 -7.08 -2.15 7.91
C LYS A 66 -5.58 -2.25 7.64
N ASN A 67 -4.79 -1.82 8.62
CA ASN A 67 -3.38 -2.10 8.76
C ASN A 67 -3.21 -3.10 9.89
N CYS A 68 -2.31 -4.06 9.72
CA CYS A 68 -2.06 -5.09 10.70
C CYS A 68 -0.66 -4.87 11.26
N TYR A 69 -0.55 -4.91 12.58
CA TYR A 69 0.72 -4.76 13.28
C TYR A 69 1.01 -6.07 14.02
N ASN A 70 2.30 -6.38 14.14
CA ASN A 70 2.94 -7.52 14.80
C ASN A 70 2.04 -8.71 15.16
N CYS A 71 2.32 -9.86 14.56
CA CYS A 71 2.08 -11.15 15.20
C CYS A 71 3.39 -11.53 15.90
N HIS A 72 3.39 -11.83 17.18
CA HIS A 72 4.55 -12.45 17.84
C HIS A 72 4.10 -13.53 18.82
N VAL A 73 5.01 -14.41 19.22
CA VAL A 73 4.75 -15.41 20.26
C VAL A 73 4.96 -14.75 21.62
N GLY A 74 3.87 -14.58 22.37
CA GLY A 74 3.92 -14.19 23.78
C GLY A 74 4.12 -15.42 24.67
N LYS A 75 4.44 -15.18 25.95
CA LYS A 75 4.42 -16.21 27.00
C LYS A 75 3.41 -15.82 28.08
N ASP A 76 2.68 -16.77 28.62
CA ASP A 76 1.83 -16.54 29.79
C ASP A 76 2.65 -16.48 31.09
N ALA A 77 1.98 -16.35 32.23
CA ALA A 77 2.62 -16.27 33.54
C ALA A 77 3.39 -17.55 33.93
N GLN A 78 3.08 -18.67 33.28
CA GLN A 78 3.72 -19.98 33.46
C GLN A 78 4.81 -20.24 32.42
N GLY A 79 5.03 -19.30 31.50
CA GLY A 79 6.02 -19.41 30.43
C GLY A 79 5.54 -20.16 29.20
N LEU A 80 4.27 -20.55 29.11
CA LEU A 80 3.72 -21.25 27.96
C LEU A 80 3.52 -20.28 26.79
N PRO A 81 3.94 -20.66 25.56
CA PRO A 81 3.81 -19.82 24.40
C PRO A 81 2.35 -19.69 23.95
N TYR A 82 1.94 -18.49 23.54
CA TYR A 82 0.70 -18.26 22.83
C TYR A 82 0.86 -17.21 21.73
N PHE A 83 0.01 -17.26 20.71
CA PHE A 83 0.01 -16.24 19.67
C PHE A 83 -0.59 -14.95 20.20
N LYS A 84 0.19 -13.87 20.15
CA LYS A 84 -0.26 -12.51 20.46
C LYS A 84 -0.25 -11.68 19.19
N THR A 85 -1.38 -11.08 18.88
CA THR A 85 -1.48 -10.08 17.83
C THR A 85 -1.53 -8.71 18.46
N GLU A 86 -0.68 -7.80 18.00
CA GLU A 86 -0.84 -6.39 18.32
C GLU A 86 -2.11 -5.82 17.67
N LYS A 87 -2.45 -4.61 18.09
CA LYS A 87 -3.64 -3.92 17.63
C LYS A 87 -3.56 -3.72 16.12
N SER A 88 -4.62 -4.09 15.42
CA SER A 88 -4.79 -3.75 14.01
C SER A 88 -5.66 -2.50 13.90
N GLU A 89 -5.24 -1.53 13.08
CA GLU A 89 -5.83 -0.19 13.05
C GLU A 89 -6.37 0.17 11.67
N LEU A 90 -7.39 1.05 11.62
CA LEU A 90 -7.78 1.68 10.37
C LEU A 90 -6.84 2.84 10.11
N GLY A 91 -6.15 2.81 8.97
CA GLY A 91 -5.18 3.83 8.60
C GLY A 91 -5.12 4.04 7.09
N PHE A 92 -4.45 5.12 6.69
CA PHE A 92 -4.22 5.44 5.29
C PHE A 92 -2.85 6.09 5.15
N LYS A 93 -1.93 5.42 4.45
CA LYS A 93 -0.59 5.94 4.19
C LYS A 93 -0.27 5.90 2.70
N ILE A 94 0.34 6.98 2.23
CA ILE A 94 0.89 7.16 0.89
C ILE A 94 2.41 7.09 1.02
N GLY A 95 3.03 6.18 0.28
CA GLY A 95 4.49 6.11 0.21
C GLY A 95 5.02 6.04 -1.20
N LEU A 96 6.33 5.85 -1.31
CA LEU A 96 6.98 5.60 -2.59
C LEU A 96 6.65 4.20 -3.07
N ASN A 97 6.51 4.04 -4.38
CA ASN A 97 6.20 2.76 -4.99
C ASN A 97 7.45 1.84 -5.02
N PRO A 98 7.44 0.69 -4.31
CA PRO A 98 8.56 -0.26 -4.36
C PRO A 98 8.56 -1.13 -5.61
N LEU A 99 7.49 -1.10 -6.43
CA LEU A 99 7.27 -1.98 -7.58
C LEU A 99 7.15 -1.20 -8.89
N ARG A 100 7.95 -0.15 -9.09
CA ARG A 100 7.89 0.67 -10.31
C ARG A 100 8.29 -0.15 -11.53
N ASP A 101 7.33 -0.35 -12.42
CA ASP A 101 7.51 -0.95 -13.73
C ASP A 101 6.58 -0.26 -14.75
N SER A 102 6.55 -0.74 -15.99
CA SER A 102 5.68 -0.19 -17.04
C SER A 102 4.18 -0.32 -16.72
N ARG A 103 3.78 -1.27 -15.86
CA ARG A 103 2.38 -1.48 -15.44
C ARG A 103 2.03 -0.72 -14.16
N HIS A 104 3.04 -0.35 -13.36
CA HIS A 104 2.91 0.42 -12.12
C HIS A 104 3.84 1.65 -12.16
N PRO A 105 3.65 2.59 -13.11
CA PRO A 105 4.61 3.67 -13.35
C PRO A 105 4.66 4.71 -12.21
N TYR A 106 3.62 4.71 -11.37
CA TYR A 106 3.37 5.70 -10.32
C TYR A 106 4.56 5.82 -9.35
N ARG A 107 4.88 7.05 -8.98
CA ARG A 107 5.82 7.36 -7.90
C ARG A 107 5.18 7.12 -6.53
N PHE A 108 3.93 7.53 -6.34
CA PHE A 108 3.20 7.46 -5.08
C PHE A 108 2.05 6.45 -5.12
N VAL A 109 1.99 5.63 -4.08
CA VAL A 109 1.03 4.53 -3.93
C VAL A 109 0.50 4.44 -2.51
N THR A 110 -0.63 3.77 -2.33
CA THR A 110 -1.11 3.37 -1.00
C THR A 110 -0.26 2.22 -0.45
N LEU A 111 0.12 2.32 0.83
CA LEU A 111 0.89 1.30 1.54
C LEU A 111 0.15 0.73 2.73
N ARG A 112 0.29 -0.57 2.95
CA ARG A 112 -0.26 -1.30 4.10
C ARG A 112 0.87 -1.86 4.95
N HIS A 113 0.81 -1.63 6.25
CA HIS A 113 1.66 -2.34 7.19
C HIS A 113 1.23 -3.82 7.30
N VAL A 114 2.19 -4.74 7.22
CA VAL A 114 1.97 -6.18 7.42
C VAL A 114 2.40 -6.59 8.83
N PRO A 115 1.78 -7.61 9.44
CA PRO A 115 2.05 -7.94 10.83
C PRO A 115 3.36 -8.74 10.96
N VAL A 116 4.50 -8.05 11.00
CA VAL A 116 5.83 -8.65 11.06
C VAL A 116 6.71 -7.85 12.01
N ASN A 117 7.55 -8.52 12.78
CA ASN A 117 8.62 -7.92 13.59
C ASN A 117 9.87 -8.81 13.51
N PRO A 118 11.08 -8.29 13.82
CA PRO A 118 12.32 -9.06 13.74
C PRO A 118 12.31 -10.33 14.61
N SER A 119 11.64 -10.29 15.77
CA SER A 119 11.60 -11.38 16.74
C SER A 119 10.43 -12.36 16.57
N ILE A 120 9.66 -12.29 15.48
CA ILE A 120 8.39 -13.03 15.33
C ILE A 120 8.55 -14.55 15.52
N PHE A 121 9.72 -15.09 15.20
CA PHE A 121 10.05 -16.51 15.30
C PHE A 121 11.05 -16.85 16.41
N ASP A 122 11.50 -15.88 17.22
CA ASP A 122 12.58 -16.08 18.20
C ASP A 122 12.28 -17.17 19.23
N TYR A 123 10.99 -17.44 19.48
CA TYR A 123 10.58 -18.55 20.33
C TYR A 123 11.01 -19.92 19.77
N TYR A 124 10.91 -20.10 18.46
CA TYR A 124 11.23 -21.38 17.79
C TYR A 124 12.69 -21.43 17.37
N VAL A 125 13.16 -20.35 16.75
CA VAL A 125 14.52 -20.23 16.23
C VAL A 125 14.96 -18.79 16.46
N LYS A 126 15.96 -18.62 17.32
CA LYS A 126 16.52 -17.31 17.61
C LYS A 126 17.10 -16.69 16.34
N ASP A 127 16.79 -15.42 16.08
CA ASP A 127 17.28 -14.65 14.94
C ASP A 127 16.92 -15.24 13.56
N ALA A 128 15.81 -15.98 13.47
CA ALA A 128 15.35 -16.59 12.22
C ALA A 128 15.08 -15.56 11.09
N MET A 129 14.75 -14.32 11.46
CA MET A 129 14.57 -13.20 10.52
C MET A 129 15.89 -12.45 10.27
N ALA A 130 17.01 -13.17 10.11
CA ALA A 130 18.35 -12.59 9.93
C ALA A 130 18.47 -11.59 8.75
N ASN A 131 17.54 -11.63 7.77
CA ASN A 131 17.48 -10.72 6.63
C ASN A 131 16.21 -9.84 6.66
N PHE A 132 15.75 -9.42 7.84
CA PHE A 132 14.52 -8.66 8.03
C PHE A 132 14.40 -7.45 7.10
N ASP A 133 15.50 -6.68 6.97
CA ASP A 133 15.55 -5.45 6.17
C ASP A 133 15.50 -5.65 4.65
N ARG A 134 15.49 -6.90 4.17
CA ARG A 134 15.49 -7.21 2.74
C ARG A 134 14.21 -6.77 2.05
N LEU A 135 13.09 -6.67 2.77
CA LEU A 135 11.80 -6.27 2.21
C LEU A 135 11.06 -5.32 3.18
N PRO A 136 10.35 -4.30 2.67
CA PRO A 136 9.66 -3.33 3.53
C PRO A 136 8.51 -3.98 4.31
N THR A 137 8.25 -3.53 5.53
CA THR A 137 7.04 -3.92 6.30
C THR A 137 5.80 -3.18 5.79
N TRP A 138 5.97 -1.97 5.24
CA TRP A 138 4.95 -1.25 4.50
C TRP A 138 4.94 -1.69 3.03
N LYS A 139 3.97 -2.54 2.68
CA LYS A 139 3.83 -3.12 1.33
C LYS A 139 2.93 -2.30 0.43
N PHE A 140 3.19 -2.33 -0.88
CA PHE A 140 2.26 -1.82 -1.89
C PHE A 140 0.86 -2.44 -1.70
N ALA A 141 -0.15 -1.59 -1.62
CA ALA A 141 -1.52 -1.97 -1.33
C ALA A 141 -2.48 -1.53 -2.44
N THR A 142 -3.45 -2.39 -2.72
CA THR A 142 -4.62 -2.13 -3.58
C THR A 142 -5.89 -2.35 -2.76
N PRO A 143 -6.30 -1.37 -1.93
CA PRO A 143 -7.45 -1.51 -1.04
C PRO A 143 -8.78 -1.69 -1.79
N HIS A 144 -9.61 -2.62 -1.32
CA HIS A 144 -10.94 -2.91 -1.90
C HIS A 144 -12.05 -2.05 -1.25
N ASN A 145 -11.83 -0.74 -1.16
CA ASN A 145 -12.76 0.23 -0.56
C ASN A 145 -12.92 1.48 -1.45
N ILE A 146 -12.83 1.28 -2.77
CA ILE A 146 -12.81 2.33 -3.77
C ILE A 146 -14.09 3.18 -3.72
N GLN A 147 -13.92 4.50 -3.70
CA GLN A 147 -14.99 5.49 -3.71
C GLN A 147 -14.71 6.59 -4.74
N ARG A 148 -15.78 7.08 -5.38
CA ARG A 148 -15.71 8.21 -6.32
C ARG A 148 -15.27 9.50 -5.60
N VAL A 149 -15.79 9.72 -4.40
CA VAL A 149 -15.49 10.89 -3.55
C VAL A 149 -14.87 10.37 -2.26
N THR A 150 -13.68 10.87 -1.92
CA THR A 150 -12.92 10.52 -0.72
C THR A 150 -12.51 11.81 0.00
N PRO A 151 -12.07 11.75 1.27
CA PRO A 151 -11.48 12.91 1.93
C PRO A 151 -10.34 13.55 1.13
N GLN A 152 -9.47 12.73 0.52
CA GLN A 152 -8.25 13.12 -0.18
C GLN A 152 -8.53 13.82 -1.52
N ASN A 153 -9.60 13.45 -2.22
CA ASN A 153 -9.87 13.96 -3.58
C ASN A 153 -10.84 15.17 -3.63
N LYS A 154 -11.27 15.70 -2.49
CA LYS A 154 -12.19 16.86 -2.41
C LYS A 154 -11.59 18.16 -2.97
N LYS A 155 -10.35 18.48 -2.62
CA LYS A 155 -9.63 19.70 -3.03
C LYS A 155 -8.13 19.49 -2.95
N CYS A 156 -7.34 20.35 -3.59
CA CYS A 156 -5.87 20.21 -3.61
C CYS A 156 -5.26 20.13 -2.20
N SER A 157 -5.74 20.96 -1.27
CA SER A 157 -5.29 21.00 0.13
C SER A 157 -5.80 19.85 1.00
N SER A 158 -6.70 19.01 0.49
CA SER A 158 -7.06 17.76 1.17
C SER A 158 -5.94 16.71 1.10
N CYS A 159 -4.97 16.88 0.20
CA CYS A 159 -3.83 15.97 0.04
C CYS A 159 -2.49 16.71 0.17
N HIS A 160 -2.33 17.84 -0.51
CA HIS A 160 -1.10 18.63 -0.43
C HIS A 160 -1.00 19.34 0.93
N GLY A 161 0.18 19.25 1.56
CA GLY A 161 0.45 19.82 2.87
C GLY A 161 -0.04 18.99 4.06
N ARG A 162 -0.58 17.79 3.81
CA ARG A 162 -1.12 16.89 4.84
C ARG A 162 -0.11 15.79 5.18
N LYS A 163 0.79 16.06 6.13
CA LYS A 163 1.86 15.13 6.55
C LYS A 163 1.31 13.77 6.98
N GLU A 164 0.17 13.76 7.66
CA GLU A 164 -0.45 12.57 8.21
C GLU A 164 -0.84 11.51 7.16
N LEU A 165 -1.05 11.93 5.89
CA LEU A 165 -1.40 11.03 4.80
C LEU A 165 -0.19 10.29 4.22
N PHE A 166 1.04 10.76 4.47
CA PHE A 166 2.25 10.18 3.91
C PHE A 166 2.94 9.31 4.95
N LEU A 167 3.67 8.29 4.48
CA LEU A 167 4.55 7.50 5.31
C LEU A 167 5.87 8.26 5.47
N LEU A 168 6.02 8.94 6.59
CA LEU A 168 7.24 9.64 6.99
C LEU A 168 8.09 8.73 7.89
N GLU A 169 9.35 9.09 8.11
CA GLU A 169 10.26 8.30 8.95
C GLU A 169 9.74 8.15 10.39
N ASP A 170 9.14 9.20 10.95
CA ASP A 170 8.55 9.20 12.29
C ASP A 170 7.30 8.30 12.41
N ASP A 171 6.69 7.91 11.28
CA ASP A 171 5.57 6.96 11.27
C ASP A 171 6.05 5.50 11.34
N VAL A 172 7.37 5.25 11.24
CA VAL A 172 7.96 3.91 11.19
C VAL A 172 8.74 3.63 12.48
N PRO A 173 8.45 2.51 13.18
CA PRO A 173 9.23 2.09 14.34
C PRO A 173 10.73 2.01 14.02
N PRO A 174 11.63 2.44 14.92
CA PRO A 174 13.07 2.49 14.67
C PRO A 174 13.66 1.21 14.06
N GLU A 175 13.23 0.05 14.56
CA GLU A 175 13.64 -1.28 14.15
C GLU A 175 13.20 -1.67 12.72
N GLU A 176 12.24 -0.95 12.13
CA GLU A 176 11.75 -1.19 10.77
C GLU A 176 12.21 -0.13 9.76
N ARG A 177 12.88 0.94 10.21
CA ARG A 177 13.25 2.07 9.33
C ARG A 177 14.19 1.65 8.21
N ALA A 178 15.14 0.76 8.49
CA ALA A 178 16.04 0.22 7.49
C ALA A 178 15.28 -0.53 6.38
N ALA A 179 14.42 -1.49 6.76
CA ALA A 179 13.52 -2.20 5.83
C ALA A 179 12.65 -1.27 4.96
N ASN A 180 12.19 -0.15 5.52
CA ASN A 180 11.23 0.73 4.86
C ASN A 180 11.85 1.94 4.14
N ARG A 181 13.18 2.09 4.15
CA ARG A 181 13.86 3.25 3.54
C ARG A 181 13.42 3.55 2.10
N ALA A 182 13.15 2.52 1.31
CA ALA A 182 12.74 2.65 -0.08
C ALA A 182 11.28 3.11 -0.29
N VAL A 183 10.44 3.04 0.75
CA VAL A 183 9.00 3.35 0.68
C VAL A 183 8.62 4.59 1.49
N ILE A 184 9.49 5.06 2.38
CA ILE A 184 9.35 6.32 3.14
C ILE A 184 9.42 7.52 2.19
N VAL A 185 8.61 8.54 2.47
CA VAL A 185 8.58 9.80 1.71
C VAL A 185 9.48 10.83 2.42
N PRO A 186 10.65 11.19 1.84
CA PRO A 186 11.59 12.08 2.50
C PRO A 186 11.12 13.54 2.54
N GLU A 187 10.36 13.97 1.52
CA GLU A 187 9.78 15.31 1.45
C GLU A 187 8.38 15.23 0.86
N LEU A 188 7.45 16.00 1.45
CA LEU A 188 6.09 16.09 0.93
C LEU A 188 6.05 16.64 -0.50
N PRO A 189 5.16 16.12 -1.36
CA PRO A 189 5.01 16.63 -2.71
C PRO A 189 4.48 18.08 -2.69
N LYS A 190 5.33 19.01 -3.15
CA LYS A 190 4.97 20.42 -3.31
C LYS A 190 3.86 20.58 -4.35
N MET A 191 2.85 21.37 -4.00
CA MET A 191 1.87 21.83 -4.97
C MET A 191 2.57 22.83 -5.89
N ARG A 192 2.91 22.43 -7.11
CA ARG A 192 3.40 23.37 -8.12
C ARG A 192 2.29 24.37 -8.42
N LYS A 193 2.46 25.62 -7.96
CA LYS A 193 1.68 26.75 -8.45
C LYS A 193 2.04 26.89 -9.94
N LYS A 194 1.03 26.77 -10.80
CA LYS A 194 1.14 27.24 -12.18
C LYS A 194 0.91 28.74 -12.18
#